data_AF-A0AA42Y2I1-F1
#
_entry.id   AF-A0AA42Y2I1-F1
#
_cell.length_a   1.000
_cell.length_b   1.000
_cell.length_c   1.000
_cell.angle_alpha   90.00
_cell.angle_beta   90.00
_cell.angle_gamma   90.00
#
_symmetry.space_group_name_H-M   'P 1'
#
loop_
_entity.id
_entity.type
_entity.pdbx_description
1 polymer ?
#
loop_
_entity_poly.entity_id
_entity_poly.type
_entity_poly.pdbx_seq_one_letter_code
_entity_poly.pdbx_strand_id
1 'polypeptide(L)' 'MKRDEIRATLMACLSDVAPEIAEEEVEDDVDIRDELDLDSMDILRWVQGIHKALGVEIPEEDYGKMTSLGDAIDYVAGRI' A
#
# COMPACT_ATOMS: atom_id res chain seq x y z
N MET A 1 -6.02 6.69 13.25
CA MET A 1 -4.56 6.88 13.05
C MET A 1 -4.32 8.17 12.27
N LYS A 2 -3.09 8.72 12.30
CA LYS A 2 -2.70 9.81 11.41
C LYS A 2 -2.25 9.26 10.06
N ARG A 3 -2.38 10.06 8.98
CA ARG A 3 -1.93 9.67 7.62
C ARG A 3 -0.46 9.23 7.63
N ASP A 4 0.39 9.89 8.40
CA ASP A 4 1.81 9.54 8.52
C ASP A 4 2.04 8.13 9.09
N GLU A 5 1.21 7.70 10.05
CA GLU A 5 1.31 6.36 10.64
C GLU A 5 0.82 5.28 9.67
N ILE A 6 -0.23 5.60 8.89
CA ILE A 6 -0.75 4.73 7.84
C ILE A 6 0.32 4.59 6.76
N ARG A 7 0.88 5.70 6.27
CA ARG A 7 1.97 5.74 5.29
C ARG A 7 3.15 4.89 5.73
N ALA A 8 3.64 5.07 6.95
CA ALA A 8 4.74 4.27 7.50
C ALA A 8 4.40 2.77 7.56
N THR A 9 3.16 2.42 7.88
CA THR A 9 2.72 1.01 7.90
C THR A 9 2.66 0.43 6.49
N LEU A 10 2.10 1.18 5.53
CA LEU A 10 2.02 0.76 4.14
C LEU A 10 3.40 0.58 3.54
N MET A 11 4.35 1.48 3.81
CA MET A 11 5.75 1.35 3.40
C MET A 11 6.41 0.13 4.01
N ALA A 12 6.24 -0.11 5.31
CA ALA A 12 6.80 -1.29 5.96
C ALA A 12 6.29 -2.59 5.30
N CYS A 13 4.99 -2.67 4.98
CA CYS A 13 4.42 -3.80 4.24
C CYS A 13 4.97 -3.88 2.81
N LEU A 14 5.29 -2.75 2.19
CA LEU A 14 5.80 -2.69 0.82
C LEU A 14 7.26 -3.15 0.77
N SER A 15 8.09 -2.76 1.75
CA SER A 15 9.47 -3.26 1.91
C SER A 15 9.55 -4.76 2.19
N ASP A 16 8.50 -5.37 2.76
CA ASP A 16 8.43 -6.83 2.91
C ASP A 16 8.24 -7.55 1.55
N VAL A 17 7.60 -6.88 0.59
CA VAL A 17 7.32 -7.42 -0.74
C VAL A 17 8.46 -7.12 -1.71
N ALA A 18 8.91 -5.86 -1.71
CA ALA A 18 9.95 -5.33 -2.57
C ALA A 18 10.95 -4.51 -1.72
N PRO A 19 11.89 -5.19 -1.04
CA PRO A 19 12.90 -4.56 -0.16
C PRO A 19 13.91 -3.67 -0.90
N GLU A 20 13.96 -3.74 -2.22
CA GLU A 20 14.79 -2.90 -3.08
C GLU A 20 14.28 -1.46 -3.21
N ILE A 21 13.02 -1.21 -2.83
CA ILE A 21 12.39 0.11 -2.95
C ILE A 21 12.78 0.99 -1.76
N ALA A 22 13.24 2.20 -2.03
CA ALA A 22 13.46 3.21 -1.02
C ALA A 22 12.17 3.99 -0.73
N GLU A 23 11.79 4.16 0.54
CA GLU A 23 10.61 4.96 0.94
C GLU A 23 10.65 6.42 0.47
N GLU A 24 11.85 6.91 0.16
CA GLU A 24 12.11 8.26 -0.34
C GLU A 24 11.86 8.40 -1.84
N GLU A 25 11.83 7.29 -2.57
CA GLU A 25 11.60 7.23 -4.02
C GLU A 25 10.12 7.03 -4.36
N VAL A 26 9.29 6.62 -3.40
CA VAL A 26 7.85 6.41 -3.62
C VAL A 26 7.10 7.73 -3.47
N GLU A 27 6.54 8.23 -4.57
CA GLU A 27 5.65 9.40 -4.54
C GLU A 27 4.22 9.00 -4.15
N ASP A 28 3.54 9.87 -3.39
CA ASP A 28 2.19 9.56 -2.90
C ASP A 28 1.12 9.61 -4.03
N ASP A 29 1.41 10.29 -5.15
CA ASP A 29 0.44 10.64 -6.22
C ASP A 29 0.68 9.87 -7.53
N VAL A 30 1.63 8.93 -7.53
CA VAL A 30 1.99 8.10 -8.69
C VAL A 30 1.47 6.68 -8.55
N ASP A 31 1.34 5.99 -9.69
CA ASP A 31 0.92 4.60 -9.69
C ASP A 31 2.05 3.72 -9.14
N ILE A 32 1.83 3.14 -7.95
CA ILE A 32 2.82 2.32 -7.27
C ILE A 32 3.08 1.01 -7.99
N ARG A 33 2.18 0.53 -8.85
CA ARG A 33 2.41 -0.71 -9.61
C ARG A 33 3.40 -0.46 -10.72
N ASP A 34 3.22 0.66 -11.43
CA ASP A 34 4.09 1.03 -12.53
C ASP A 34 5.44 1.56 -12.02
N GLU A 35 5.44 2.36 -10.93
CA GLU A 35 6.67 2.91 -10.35
C GLU A 35 7.56 1.83 -9.75
N LEU A 36 6.95 0.87 -9.07
CA LEU A 36 7.65 -0.14 -8.28
C LEU A 36 7.68 -1.51 -8.96
N ASP A 37 7.23 -1.57 -10.22
CA ASP A 37 7.13 -2.77 -11.07
C ASP A 37 6.46 -3.96 -10.33
N LEU A 38 5.42 -3.66 -9.53
CA LEU A 38 4.74 -4.66 -8.70
C LEU A 38 3.80 -5.50 -9.57
N ASP A 39 3.95 -6.81 -9.45
CA ASP A 39 3.04 -7.74 -10.10
C ASP A 39 1.74 -7.96 -9.27
N SER A 40 0.79 -8.71 -9.84
CA SER A 40 -0.47 -9.02 -9.16
C SER A 40 -0.28 -9.80 -7.85
N MET A 41 0.77 -10.61 -7.73
CA MET A 41 1.08 -11.36 -6.51
C MET A 41 1.69 -10.45 -5.45
N ASP A 42 2.50 -9.47 -5.84
CA ASP A 42 3.11 -8.48 -4.96
C ASP A 42 2.04 -7.58 -4.35
N ILE A 43 1.09 -7.11 -5.15
CA ILE A 43 -0.09 -6.37 -4.64
C ILE A 43 -0.89 -7.21 -3.65
N LEU A 44 -1.13 -8.49 -3.97
CA LEU A 44 -1.85 -9.39 -3.06
C LEU A 44 -1.11 -9.56 -1.72
N ARG A 45 0.22 -9.75 -1.74
CA ARG A 45 1.03 -9.85 -0.52
C ARG A 45 1.04 -8.55 0.27
N TRP A 46 1.16 -7.41 -0.41
CA TRP A 46 1.14 -6.08 0.21
C TRP A 46 -0.18 -5.83 0.94
N VAL A 47 -1.29 -6.08 0.26
CA VAL A 47 -2.65 -6.00 0.82
C VAL A 47 -2.83 -6.93 2.02
N GLN A 48 -2.34 -8.17 1.95
CA GLN A 48 -2.37 -9.09 3.08
C GLN A 48 -1.54 -8.58 4.27
N GLY A 49 -0.40 -7.94 4.00
CA GLY A 49 0.43 -7.27 5.00
C GLY A 49 -0.35 -6.15 5.71
N ILE A 50 -0.99 -5.28 4.93
CA ILE A 50 -1.83 -4.19 5.44
C ILE A 50 -2.99 -4.74 6.29
N HIS A 51 -3.68 -5.77 5.80
CA HIS A 51 -4.75 -6.43 6.55
C HIS A 51 -4.27 -6.96 7.89
N LYS A 52 -3.10 -7.60 7.92
CA LYS A 52 -2.53 -8.14 9.16
C LYS A 52 -2.06 -7.04 10.12
N ALA A 53 -1.52 -5.94 9.59
CA ALA A 53 -0.99 -4.84 10.40
C ALA A 53 -2.10 -3.93 10.97
N LEU A 54 -3.12 -3.62 10.16
CA LEU A 54 -4.17 -2.65 10.49
C LEU A 54 -5.55 -3.28 10.74
N GLY A 55 -5.73 -4.55 10.40
CA GLY A 55 -7.02 -5.23 10.49
C GLY A 55 -8.01 -4.87 9.37
N VAL A 56 -7.54 -4.20 8.32
CA VAL A 56 -8.40 -3.68 7.22
C VAL A 56 -8.57 -4.73 6.15
N GLU A 57 -9.81 -5.11 5.84
CA GLU A 57 -10.10 -6.05 4.75
C GLU A 57 -10.20 -5.29 3.42
N ILE A 58 -9.36 -5.68 2.46
CA ILE A 58 -9.27 -5.06 1.14
C ILE A 58 -9.59 -6.16 0.10
N PRO A 59 -10.81 -6.17 -0.47
CA PRO A 59 -11.16 -7.12 -1.51
C PRO A 59 -10.44 -6.81 -2.83
N GLU A 60 -10.21 -7.83 -3.65
CA GLU A 60 -9.56 -7.70 -4.97
C GLU A 60 -10.29 -6.70 -5.88
N GLU A 61 -11.61 -6.57 -5.75
CA GLU A 61 -12.41 -5.59 -6.50
C GLU A 61 -12.02 -4.13 -6.20
N ASP A 62 -11.50 -3.88 -5.01
CA ASP A 62 -11.06 -2.55 -4.56
C ASP A 62 -9.59 -2.28 -4.87
N TYR A 63 -8.85 -3.24 -5.45
CA TYR A 63 -7.45 -3.04 -5.81
C TYR A 63 -7.28 -1.91 -6.83
N GLY A 64 -8.26 -1.69 -7.70
CA GLY A 64 -8.28 -0.56 -8.63
C GLY A 64 -8.49 0.81 -7.97
N LYS A 65 -8.83 0.84 -6.68
CA LYS A 65 -8.91 2.07 -5.85
C LYS A 65 -7.64 2.32 -5.05
N MET A 66 -6.63 1.44 -5.18
CA MET A 66 -5.34 1.54 -4.51
C MET A 66 -4.24 1.56 -5.57
N THR A 67 -4.39 2.49 -6.51
CA THR A 67 -3.46 2.71 -7.62
C THR A 67 -2.22 3.47 -7.18
N SER A 68 -2.41 4.48 -6.32
CA SER A 68 -1.31 5.22 -5.70
C SER A 68 -1.19 4.91 -4.22
N LEU A 69 -0.05 5.28 -3.63
CA LEU A 69 0.14 5.19 -2.19
C LEU A 69 -0.82 6.13 -1.46
N GLY A 70 -1.08 7.33 -1.99
CA GLY A 70 -2.04 8.29 -1.47
C GLY A 70 -3.46 7.71 -1.44
N ASP A 71 -3.88 7.07 -2.52
CA ASP A 71 -5.18 6.38 -2.61
C ASP A 71 -5.27 5.26 -1.57
N ALA A 72 -4.21 4.46 -1.42
CA ALA A 72 -4.14 3.40 -0.44
C ALA A 72 -4.22 3.94 1.00
N ILE A 73 -3.53 5.04 1.30
CA ILE A 73 -3.62 5.74 2.59
C ILE A 73 -5.05 6.22 2.84
N ASP A 74 -5.68 6.86 1.85
CA ASP A 74 -7.05 7.38 1.98
C ASP A 74 -8.09 6.28 2.13
N TYR A 75 -7.92 5.20 1.37
CA TYR A 75 -8.78 4.03 1.45
C TYR A 75 -8.73 3.38 2.83
N VAL A 76 -7.52 3.23 3.38
CA VAL A 76 -7.28 2.67 4.71
C VAL A 76 -7.79 3.62 5.78
N ALA A 77 -7.48 4.91 5.69
CA ALA A 77 -7.94 5.95 6.62
C ALA A 77 -9.46 6.02 6.71
N GLY A 78 -10.19 5.72 5.63
CA GLY A 78 -11.66 5.64 5.62
C GLY A 78 -12.24 4.39 6.30
N ARG A 79 -11.41 3.39 6.64
CA ARG A 79 -11.83 2.10 7.21
C ARG A 79 -11.40 1.89 8.68
N ILE A 80 -10.54 2.74 9.23
CA ILE A 80 -10.02 2.66 10.61
C ILE A 80 -10.47 3.82 11.50
#